data_AF-A0A920EZN2-F1
#
_entry.id   AF-A0A920EZN2-F1
#
_cell.length_a   1.000
_cell.length_b   1.000
_cell.length_c   1.000
_cell.angle_alpha   90.00
_cell.angle_beta   90.00
_cell.angle_gamma   90.00
#
_symmetry.space_group_name_H-M   'P 1'
#
loop_
_entity.id
_entity.type
_entity.pdbx_description
1 polymer ?
#
loop_
_entity_poly.entity_id
_entity_poly.type
_entity_poly.pdbx_seq_one_letter_code
_entity_poly.pdbx_strand_id
1 'polypeptide(L)'
;MTKFVFMVVCFIYASMVGIAKSNTTATFTYSGAESGGSSDGLVPEYHESRKKYKELIDRSYQSEKYGIESERPIFTVNKSNMNEYSLHLSSGLQAVLNKYPNYEIQVFNAYRSSNYPRKD
;
A
#
# COMPACT_ATOMS: atom_id res chain seq x y z
N MET A 1 -25.66 7.50 50.53
CA MET A 1 -26.23 7.66 49.16
C MET A 1 -25.39 8.55 48.26
N THR A 2 -24.82 9.66 48.75
CA THR A 2 -23.98 10.59 47.97
C THR A 2 -22.69 9.98 47.38
N LYS A 3 -22.00 9.08 48.11
CA LYS A 3 -20.78 8.41 47.61
C LYS A 3 -21.05 7.46 46.43
N PHE A 4 -22.24 6.85 46.36
CA PHE A 4 -22.60 5.92 45.30
C PHE A 4 -22.97 6.66 44.01
N VAL A 5 -23.63 7.82 44.13
CA VAL A 5 -23.93 8.72 43.00
C VAL A 5 -22.63 9.29 42.40
N PHE A 6 -21.65 9.66 43.23
CA PHE A 6 -20.37 10.20 42.75
C PHE A 6 -19.53 9.16 41.98
N MET A 7 -19.52 7.90 42.43
CA MET A 7 -18.79 6.82 41.77
C MET A 7 -19.42 6.42 40.42
N VAL A 8 -20.75 6.44 40.31
CA VAL A 8 -21.46 6.19 39.04
C VAL A 8 -21.24 7.32 38.03
N VAL A 9 -21.24 8.58 38.47
CA VAL A 9 -20.96 9.73 37.60
C VAL A 9 -19.52 9.69 37.06
N CYS A 10 -18.52 9.29 37.87
CA CYS A 10 -17.16 9.10 37.40
C CYS A 10 -17.02 7.95 36.39
N PHE A 11 -17.78 6.85 36.56
CA PHE A 11 -17.73 5.72 35.63
C PHE A 11 -18.33 6.06 34.24
N ILE A 12 -19.35 6.91 34.20
CA ILE A 12 -19.97 7.39 32.96
C ILE A 12 -19.06 8.42 32.25
N TYR A 13 -18.33 9.25 32.99
CA TYR A 13 -17.35 10.19 32.40
C TYR A 13 -16.13 9.46 31.82
N ALA A 14 -15.67 8.39 32.47
CA ALA A 14 -14.53 7.60 32.00
C ALA A 14 -14.82 6.84 30.69
N SER A 15 -16.07 6.40 30.46
CA SER A 15 -16.45 5.72 29.22
C SER A 15 -16.58 6.67 28.02
N MET A 16 -16.96 7.94 28.22
CA MET A 16 -17.01 8.94 27.15
C MET A 16 -15.62 9.39 26.65
N VAL A 17 -14.58 9.38 27.51
CA VAL A 17 -13.21 9.72 27.09
C VAL A 17 -12.57 8.63 26.21
N GLY A 18 -13.05 7.38 26.30
CA GLY A 18 -12.56 6.27 25.47
C GLY A 18 -13.04 6.28 24.02
N ILE A 19 -14.14 6.98 23.71
CA ILE A 19 -14.80 6.92 22.38
C ILE A 19 -14.33 8.07 21.47
N ALA A 20 -13.70 9.12 22.01
CA ALA A 20 -13.22 10.27 21.22
C ALA A 20 -11.87 10.04 20.50
N LYS A 21 -11.32 8.82 20.56
CA LYS A 21 -9.99 8.49 19.99
C LYS A 21 -10.05 7.52 18.80
N SER A 22 -11.20 7.41 18.14
CA SER A 22 -11.31 6.67 16.88
C SER A 22 -11.53 7.64 15.72
N ASN A 23 -10.77 7.44 14.64
CA ASN A 23 -11.01 7.97 13.30
C ASN A 23 -10.43 9.35 12.95
N THR A 24 -9.11 9.53 12.90
CA THR A 24 -8.60 10.50 11.90
C THR A 24 -7.17 10.39 11.36
N THR A 25 -6.24 9.58 11.86
CA THR A 25 -4.84 9.70 11.34
C THR A 25 -3.99 8.44 11.17
N ALA A 26 -4.38 7.26 11.66
CA ALA A 26 -3.52 6.06 11.52
C ALA A 26 -3.99 5.07 10.44
N THR A 27 -5.29 4.91 10.23
CA THR A 27 -5.86 3.77 9.46
C THR A 27 -6.11 4.07 7.98
N PHE A 28 -6.27 5.34 7.60
CA PHE A 28 -6.64 5.74 6.24
C PHE A 28 -5.67 6.78 5.69
N THR A 29 -5.46 6.72 4.38
CA THR A 29 -4.78 7.74 3.56
C THR A 29 -5.60 9.04 3.53
N TYR A 30 -4.98 10.16 3.11
CA TYR A 30 -5.69 11.43 2.94
C TYR A 30 -6.96 11.34 2.07
N SER A 31 -6.99 10.46 1.07
CA SER A 31 -8.15 10.24 0.20
C SER A 31 -9.19 9.25 0.77
N GLY A 32 -8.99 8.75 1.98
CA GLY A 32 -9.91 7.82 2.67
C GLY A 32 -9.71 6.35 2.34
N ALA A 33 -8.71 5.98 1.53
CA ALA A 33 -8.35 4.57 1.29
C ALA A 33 -7.57 3.97 2.48
N GLU A 34 -7.56 2.64 2.63
CA GLU A 34 -6.74 1.94 3.64
C GLU A 34 -5.24 2.26 3.46
N SER A 35 -4.58 2.64 4.57
CA SER A 35 -3.15 2.98 4.58
C SER A 35 -2.24 1.77 4.80
N GLY A 36 -2.75 0.72 5.44
CA GLY A 36 -1.98 -0.48 5.77
C GLY A 36 -1.54 -1.28 4.54
N GLY A 37 -0.45 -2.03 4.71
CA GLY A 37 -0.09 -3.11 3.79
C GLY A 37 -0.98 -4.32 3.99
N SER A 38 -1.08 -5.17 2.97
CA SER A 38 -1.80 -6.44 3.09
C SER A 38 -1.06 -7.40 4.03
N SER A 39 -1.81 -8.24 4.74
CA SER A 39 -1.24 -9.22 5.71
C SER A 39 -0.35 -10.28 5.04
N ASP A 40 -0.55 -10.52 3.75
CA ASP A 40 0.30 -11.39 2.92
C ASP A 40 1.59 -10.71 2.41
N GLY A 41 1.76 -9.41 2.68
CA GLY A 41 2.92 -8.63 2.28
C GLY A 41 2.99 -8.28 0.79
N LEU A 42 1.99 -8.65 -0.02
CA LEU A 42 1.97 -8.38 -1.47
C LEU A 42 1.65 -6.92 -1.79
N VAL A 43 0.86 -6.28 -0.93
CA VAL A 43 0.53 -4.86 -1.04
C VAL A 43 1.34 -4.11 0.00
N PRO A 44 2.31 -3.25 -0.39
CA PRO A 44 3.09 -2.48 0.57
C PRO A 44 2.22 -1.42 1.24
N GLU A 45 2.62 -1.03 2.46
CA GLU A 45 1.99 0.08 3.19
C GLU A 45 2.03 1.36 2.34
N TYR A 46 0.94 2.12 2.39
CA TYR A 46 0.86 3.38 1.68
C TYR A 46 1.80 4.40 2.31
N HIS A 47 2.66 4.99 1.49
CA HIS A 47 3.55 6.06 1.91
C HIS A 47 3.19 7.36 1.20
N GLU A 48 2.50 8.25 1.90
CA GLU A 48 2.35 9.66 1.48
C GLU A 48 3.73 10.31 1.43
N SER A 49 4.16 10.71 0.22
CA SER A 49 5.24 11.65 -0.13
C SER A 49 6.33 11.99 0.91
N ARG A 50 6.79 11.04 1.73
CA ARG A 50 8.04 11.15 2.46
C ARG A 50 9.13 11.07 1.39
N LYS A 51 10.00 12.08 1.36
CA LYS A 51 11.10 12.35 0.41
C LYS A 51 11.55 11.16 -0.45
N LYS A 52 11.78 9.99 0.16
CA LYS A 52 12.15 8.71 -0.46
C LYS A 52 11.35 8.30 -1.71
N TYR A 53 10.03 8.49 -1.75
CA TYR A 53 9.21 8.14 -2.93
C TYR A 53 8.90 9.31 -3.85
N LYS A 54 9.01 10.54 -3.34
CA LYS A 54 8.82 11.74 -4.14
C LYS A 54 9.92 11.85 -5.21
N GLU A 55 11.15 11.52 -4.85
CA GLU A 55 12.28 11.42 -5.78
C GLU A 55 12.08 10.35 -6.87
N LEU A 56 11.30 9.30 -6.57
CA LEU A 56 11.06 8.17 -7.47
C LEU A 56 9.89 8.39 -8.45
N ILE A 57 8.94 9.28 -8.12
CA ILE A 57 7.63 9.42 -8.81
C ILE A 57 7.43 10.83 -9.40
N ASP A 58 8.15 11.85 -8.91
CA ASP A 58 8.00 13.22 -9.37
C ASP A 58 8.70 13.44 -10.72
N ARG A 59 7.91 13.42 -11.81
CA ARG A 59 8.39 13.73 -13.17
C ARG A 59 8.99 15.13 -13.33
N SER A 60 8.74 16.05 -12.39
CA SER A 60 9.36 17.40 -12.40
C SER A 60 10.77 17.40 -11.82
N TYR A 61 11.15 16.36 -11.07
CA TYR A 61 12.53 16.09 -10.66
C TYR A 61 13.27 15.36 -11.80
N GLN A 62 13.45 16.06 -12.93
CA GLN A 62 14.38 15.65 -14.00
C GLN A 62 15.86 15.86 -13.61
N SER A 63 16.21 15.81 -12.33
CA SER A 63 17.60 15.78 -11.89
C SER A 63 18.06 14.33 -11.81
N GLU A 64 18.55 13.86 -12.95
CA GLU A 64 19.62 12.86 -13.06
C GLU A 64 19.53 11.59 -12.20
N LYS A 65 19.22 10.49 -12.91
CA LYS A 65 19.71 9.12 -12.66
C LYS A 65 19.10 8.44 -11.42
N TYR A 66 18.49 7.27 -11.60
CA TYR A 66 18.01 6.35 -10.53
C TYR A 66 16.54 6.51 -10.02
N GLY A 67 15.60 6.89 -10.89
CA GLY A 67 14.15 6.73 -10.62
C GLY A 67 13.61 5.30 -10.88
N ILE A 68 12.32 5.04 -10.61
CA ILE A 68 11.64 3.75 -10.92
C ILE A 68 11.79 3.39 -12.41
N GLU A 69 11.92 4.38 -13.28
CA GLU A 69 12.15 4.20 -14.72
C GLU A 69 13.46 3.47 -15.06
N SER A 70 14.43 3.46 -14.14
CA SER A 70 15.71 2.75 -14.30
C SER A 70 15.72 1.38 -13.63
N GLU A 71 14.61 0.94 -13.05
CA GLU A 71 14.54 -0.37 -12.38
C GLU A 71 14.68 -1.51 -13.37
N ARG A 72 15.36 -2.56 -12.90
CA ARG A 72 15.46 -3.83 -13.62
C ARG A 72 14.46 -4.81 -13.02
N PRO A 73 13.96 -5.77 -13.81
CA PRO A 73 13.13 -6.84 -13.29
C PRO A 73 13.85 -7.58 -12.17
N ILE A 74 13.17 -7.85 -11.06
CA ILE A 74 13.68 -8.70 -9.99
C ILE A 74 13.70 -10.17 -10.42
N PHE A 75 12.76 -10.57 -11.27
CA PHE A 75 12.75 -11.85 -11.99
C PHE A 75 11.82 -11.77 -13.20
N THR A 76 11.82 -12.84 -13.99
CA THR A 76 11.03 -12.95 -15.20
C THR A 76 10.27 -14.27 -15.22
N VAL A 77 8.99 -14.20 -15.57
CA VAL A 77 8.13 -15.36 -15.76
C VAL A 77 7.95 -15.60 -17.26
N ASN A 78 8.24 -16.82 -17.70
CA ASN A 78 8.12 -17.26 -19.08
C ASN A 78 7.50 -18.66 -19.13
N LYS A 79 7.39 -19.24 -20.33
CA LYS A 79 6.77 -20.56 -20.52
C LYS A 79 7.43 -21.68 -19.70
N SER A 80 8.74 -21.59 -19.40
CA SER A 80 9.47 -22.64 -18.68
C SER A 80 9.17 -22.69 -17.19
N ASN A 81 8.86 -21.54 -16.56
CA ASN A 81 8.65 -21.43 -15.11
C ASN A 81 7.22 -20.99 -14.72
N MET A 82 6.32 -20.73 -15.69
CA MET A 82 4.95 -20.26 -15.39
C MET A 82 4.16 -21.17 -14.43
N ASN A 83 4.46 -22.48 -14.39
CA ASN A 83 3.79 -23.41 -13.50
C ASN A 83 4.09 -23.10 -12.01
N GLU A 84 5.29 -22.62 -11.72
CA GLU A 84 5.73 -22.21 -10.37
C GLU A 84 4.93 -21.00 -9.86
N TYR A 85 4.47 -20.15 -10.78
CA TYR A 85 3.75 -18.90 -10.48
C TYR A 85 2.26 -18.97 -10.86
N SER A 86 1.71 -20.16 -11.12
CA SER A 86 0.35 -20.35 -11.65
C SER A 86 -0.74 -19.71 -10.78
N LEU A 87 -0.56 -19.66 -9.45
CA LEU A 87 -1.49 -18.99 -8.53
C LEU A 87 -1.54 -17.47 -8.71
N HIS A 88 -0.50 -16.87 -9.29
CA HIS A 88 -0.41 -15.43 -9.55
C HIS A 88 -0.72 -15.07 -11.01
N LEU A 89 -0.90 -16.06 -11.88
CA LEU A 89 -1.17 -15.86 -13.29
C LEU A 89 -2.65 -16.14 -13.59
N SER A 90 -3.35 -15.16 -14.13
CA SER A 90 -4.69 -15.39 -14.67
C SER A 90 -4.66 -16.39 -15.82
N SER A 91 -5.77 -17.07 -16.07
CA SER A 91 -5.89 -18.02 -17.20
C SER A 91 -5.51 -17.38 -18.55
N GLY A 92 -5.80 -16.09 -18.73
CA GLY A 92 -5.39 -15.31 -19.89
C GLY A 92 -3.87 -15.17 -20.02
N LEU A 93 -3.17 -14.83 -18.92
CA LEU A 93 -1.70 -14.71 -18.93
C LEU A 93 -1.04 -16.07 -19.18
N GLN A 94 -1.56 -17.14 -18.58
CA GLN A 94 -1.08 -18.51 -18.84
C GLN A 94 -1.27 -18.90 -20.32
N ALA A 95 -2.40 -18.51 -20.93
CA ALA A 95 -2.64 -18.77 -22.35
C ALA A 95 -1.67 -18.00 -23.26
N VAL A 96 -1.36 -16.73 -22.93
CA VAL A 96 -0.38 -15.91 -23.68
C VAL A 96 1.01 -16.52 -23.61
N LEU A 97 1.48 -16.89 -22.41
CA LEU A 97 2.78 -17.55 -22.19
C LEU A 97 2.89 -18.88 -22.94
N ASN A 98 1.80 -19.65 -23.00
CA ASN A 98 1.78 -20.91 -23.74
C ASN A 98 1.85 -20.72 -25.27
N LYS A 99 1.13 -19.70 -25.77
CA LYS A 99 0.98 -19.42 -27.20
C LYS A 99 2.22 -18.78 -27.81
N TYR A 100 2.92 -17.92 -27.07
CA TYR A 100 4.05 -17.16 -27.57
C TYR A 100 5.34 -17.53 -26.82
N PRO A 101 6.25 -18.32 -27.45
CA PRO A 101 7.46 -18.82 -26.79
C PRO A 101 8.44 -17.74 -26.30
N ASN A 102 8.44 -16.58 -26.96
CA ASN A 102 9.33 -15.45 -26.63
C ASN A 102 8.64 -14.40 -25.72
N TYR A 103 7.42 -14.66 -25.27
CA TYR A 103 6.73 -13.74 -24.37
C TYR A 103 7.18 -13.95 -22.93
N GLU A 104 7.47 -12.85 -22.27
CA GLU A 104 7.98 -12.83 -20.90
C GLU A 104 7.27 -11.76 -20.08
N ILE A 105 6.96 -12.10 -18.83
CA ILE A 105 6.42 -11.17 -17.85
C ILE A 105 7.57 -10.77 -16.93
N GLN A 106 7.98 -9.52 -17.04
CA GLN A 106 8.98 -8.93 -16.16
C GLN A 106 8.32 -8.47 -14.87
N VAL A 107 8.86 -8.91 -13.73
CA VAL A 107 8.32 -8.59 -12.41
C VAL A 107 9.22 -7.57 -11.73
N PHE A 108 8.62 -6.55 -11.12
CA PHE A 108 9.29 -5.43 -10.46
C PHE A 108 8.79 -5.28 -9.02
N ASN A 109 9.41 -4.39 -8.25
CA ASN A 109 8.94 -4.07 -6.91
C ASN A 109 7.61 -3.31 -6.97
N ALA A 110 6.76 -3.53 -5.96
CA ALA A 110 5.53 -2.78 -5.80
C ALA A 110 5.79 -1.48 -5.01
N TYR A 111 5.23 -0.37 -5.50
CA TYR A 111 5.29 0.93 -4.83
C TYR A 111 3.88 1.51 -4.70
N ARG A 112 3.54 1.98 -3.50
CA ARG A 112 2.21 2.54 -3.21
C ARG A 112 2.36 3.95 -2.63
N SER A 113 2.31 4.95 -3.51
CA SER A 113 2.40 6.37 -3.15
C SER A 113 1.56 7.23 -4.10
N SER A 114 1.12 8.39 -3.64
CA SER A 114 0.45 9.40 -4.47
C SER A 114 0.87 10.81 -4.04
N ASN A 115 0.95 11.71 -5.03
CA ASN A 115 1.24 13.12 -4.80
C ASN A 115 -0.07 13.92 -4.63
N TYR A 116 -0.83 13.62 -3.57
CA TYR A 116 -2.02 14.38 -3.25
C TYR A 116 -1.62 15.78 -2.74
N PRO A 117 -2.27 16.86 -3.23
CA PRO A 117 -2.12 18.18 -2.64
C PRO A 117 -2.68 18.11 -1.22
N ARG A 118 -1.83 18.38 -0.23
CA ARG A 118 -2.26 18.51 1.15
C ARG A 118 -2.86 19.90 1.32
N LYS A 119 -4.01 20.01 1.98
CA LYS A 119 -4.54 21.31 2.40
C LYS A 119 -3.63 21.80 3.54
N ASP A 120 -3.03 22.96 3.34
CA ASP A 120 -2.21 23.65 4.35
C ASP A 120 -3.04 23.98 5.60
#